data_AF-A0A952RKY2-F1
#
_entry.id   AF-A0A952RKY2-F1
#
_cell.length_a   1.000
_cell.length_b   1.000
_cell.length_c   1.000
_cell.angle_alpha   90.00
_cell.angle_beta   90.00
_cell.angle_gamma   90.00
#
_symmetry.space_group_name_H-M   'P 1'
#
loop_
_entity.id
_entity.type
_entity.pdbx_description
1 polymer ?
#
loop_
_entity_poly.entity_id
_entity_poly.type
_entity_poly.pdbx_seq_one_letter_code
_entity_poly.pdbx_strand_id
1 'polypeptide(L)'
;MSERSTTVHVRRTWVLVVTAVFSLAGLPATAYGIASKTPGTWLLPVLYPFLLAGGIYAWRRWRRTRHGRVEATDEGLFLDGRLLVPRAHIRHAHVRRDRDGALVLHVARRDALVRAVDVAIATEEEGAALLTALRLDPARSRSEYEMTHGSLRRFVAIFGGAYATWIAIMAVAGYLLFPLGPNMPLSRLLEFYGVMAVCCAVIAAIYHRFTPKVHVSVGADGVRLRRNRRVTFHPYSSVASAKTTGTDVELTLKDGTAIAFHHQGGGKLGTLSDRERDAHALVARIEERLAAQRAEPGADTSTLARNGRDVRDWLREAATVKDSVASFRTNALPAEQLWRVVEDTTASATERAGAALALRHELDEGARARLRVAADACAAPHLRVALEHVADAADDDQLADALEQLGDESRTTPMRTMSK
;
A
#
# COMPACT_ATOMS: atom_id res chain seq x y z
N MET A 1 -10.65 -7.20 30.66
CA MET A 1 -9.38 -7.08 29.90
C MET A 1 -8.48 -8.23 30.32
N SER A 2 -8.18 -9.16 29.41
CA SER A 2 -7.32 -10.31 29.70
C SER A 2 -5.88 -9.84 29.94
N GLU A 3 -5.32 -10.18 31.09
CA GLU A 3 -3.96 -9.87 31.51
C GLU A 3 -2.94 -10.78 30.81
N ARG A 4 -2.88 -10.72 29.47
CA ARG A 4 -1.97 -11.54 28.68
C ARG A 4 -0.80 -10.70 28.17
N SER A 5 0.40 -11.23 28.40
CA SER A 5 1.64 -10.68 27.89
C SER A 5 1.67 -10.83 26.37
N THR A 6 1.60 -9.72 25.67
CA THR A 6 1.68 -9.67 24.22
C THR A 6 3.14 -9.51 23.79
N THR A 7 3.47 -10.17 22.69
CA THR A 7 4.82 -10.17 22.14
C THR A 7 4.90 -9.16 21.01
N VAL A 8 5.76 -8.16 21.17
CA VAL A 8 6.03 -7.11 20.18
C VAL A 8 7.41 -7.32 19.56
N HIS A 9 7.46 -7.46 18.24
CA HIS A 9 8.73 -7.61 17.53
C HIS A 9 9.20 -6.27 16.97
N VAL A 10 10.33 -5.77 17.49
CA VAL A 10 11.00 -4.56 16.99
C VAL A 10 12.32 -4.94 16.32
N ARG A 11 12.55 -4.44 15.10
CA ARG A 11 13.79 -4.68 14.34
C ARG A 11 14.78 -3.52 14.53
N ARG A 12 16.07 -3.81 14.75
CA ARG A 12 17.12 -2.79 14.98
C ARG A 12 17.64 -2.18 13.68
N THR A 13 17.42 -0.90 13.43
CA THR A 13 17.93 -0.18 12.23
C THR A 13 19.43 0.06 12.26
N TRP A 14 20.06 0.18 13.44
CA TRP A 14 21.49 0.51 13.55
C TRP A 14 22.42 -0.56 12.96
N VAL A 15 22.02 -1.84 12.91
CA VAL A 15 22.85 -2.92 12.32
C VAL A 15 23.07 -2.68 10.83
N LEU A 16 22.07 -2.16 10.11
CA LEU A 16 22.24 -1.76 8.71
C LEU A 16 23.18 -0.56 8.58
N VAL A 17 23.05 0.43 9.46
CA VAL A 17 23.92 1.62 9.42
C VAL A 17 25.37 1.22 9.66
N VAL A 18 25.63 0.37 10.65
CA VAL A 18 26.97 -0.17 10.92
C VAL A 18 27.48 -0.96 9.71
N THR A 19 26.67 -1.87 9.16
CA THR A 19 27.06 -2.66 7.97
C THR A 19 27.36 -1.75 6.78
N ALA A 20 26.57 -0.70 6.55
CA ALA A 20 26.76 0.27 5.47
C ALA A 20 28.00 1.16 5.68
N VAL A 21 28.30 1.57 6.92
CA VAL A 21 29.49 2.35 7.26
C VAL A 21 30.76 1.52 7.08
N PHE A 22 30.78 0.29 7.61
CA PHE A 22 31.88 -0.65 7.37
C PHE A 22 32.05 -0.96 5.89
N SER A 23 30.93 -0.98 5.18
CA SER A 23 30.93 -1.11 3.73
C SER A 23 31.63 0.09 3.07
N LEU A 24 31.12 1.31 3.26
CA LEU A 24 31.74 2.49 2.65
C LEU A 24 33.22 2.66 3.04
N ALA A 25 33.62 2.31 4.26
CA ALA A 25 35.02 2.37 4.71
C ALA A 25 35.92 1.30 4.08
N GLY A 26 35.38 0.15 3.68
CA GLY A 26 36.13 -0.92 3.03
C GLY A 26 36.50 -0.61 1.58
N LEU A 27 35.71 0.19 0.86
CA LEU A 27 35.98 0.53 -0.54
C LEU A 27 37.33 1.27 -0.75
N PRO A 28 37.66 2.33 0.01
CA PRO A 28 38.97 2.99 -0.06
C PRO A 28 40.14 2.05 0.29
N ALA A 29 39.98 1.18 1.29
CA ALA A 29 41.03 0.24 1.68
C ALA A 29 41.30 -0.78 0.57
N THR A 30 40.25 -1.23 -0.11
CA THR A 30 40.38 -2.11 -1.29
C THR A 30 41.10 -1.38 -2.43
N ALA A 31 40.71 -0.14 -2.73
CA ALA A 31 41.33 0.67 -3.78
C ALA A 31 42.82 0.95 -3.49
N TYR A 32 43.14 1.33 -2.25
CA TYR A 32 44.51 1.55 -1.80
C TYR A 32 45.34 0.27 -1.85
N GLY A 33 44.77 -0.86 -1.42
CA GLY A 33 45.42 -2.16 -1.43
C GLY A 33 45.77 -2.65 -2.83
N ILE A 34 44.91 -2.37 -3.82
CA ILE A 34 45.17 -2.64 -5.24
C ILE A 34 46.27 -1.71 -5.75
N ALA A 35 46.21 -0.42 -5.44
CA ALA A 35 47.21 0.57 -5.90
C ALA A 35 48.62 0.31 -5.33
N SER A 36 48.70 -0.16 -4.08
CA SER A 36 49.96 -0.43 -3.37
C SER A 36 50.60 -1.78 -3.69
N LYS A 37 49.94 -2.65 -4.48
CA LYS A 37 50.37 -4.03 -4.76
C LYS A 37 50.69 -4.86 -3.51
N THR A 38 50.07 -4.53 -2.38
CA THR A 38 50.35 -5.20 -1.12
C THR A 38 49.80 -6.63 -1.16
N PRO A 39 50.59 -7.68 -0.86
CA PRO A 39 50.10 -9.05 -0.86
C PRO A 39 48.90 -9.23 0.09
N GLY A 40 47.83 -9.88 -0.37
CA GLY A 40 46.64 -10.20 0.43
C GLY A 40 45.46 -9.21 0.35
N THR A 41 45.66 -8.01 -0.23
CA THR A 41 44.57 -7.02 -0.39
C THR A 41 43.50 -7.45 -1.40
N TRP A 42 43.83 -8.43 -2.25
CA TRP A 42 42.91 -9.06 -3.21
C TRP A 42 41.79 -9.88 -2.56
N LEU A 43 41.88 -10.22 -1.26
CA LEU A 43 40.83 -10.92 -0.52
C LEU A 43 39.72 -9.99 -0.01
N LEU A 44 40.00 -8.69 0.17
CA LEU A 44 39.02 -7.70 0.66
C LEU A 44 37.77 -7.56 -0.23
N PRO A 45 37.85 -7.49 -1.58
CA PRO A 45 36.67 -7.45 -2.43
C PRO A 45 35.83 -8.74 -2.37
N VAL A 46 36.45 -9.88 -2.01
CA VAL A 46 35.76 -11.16 -1.85
C VAL A 46 35.05 -11.24 -0.50
N LEU A 47 35.71 -10.87 0.59
CA LEU A 47 35.16 -10.91 1.96
C LEU A 47 34.02 -9.92 2.18
N TYR A 48 34.06 -8.80 1.49
CA TYR A 48 33.16 -7.69 1.71
C TYR A 48 31.68 -8.00 1.38
N PRO A 49 31.33 -8.61 0.23
CA PRO A 49 29.99 -9.13 -0.02
C PRO A 49 29.50 -10.09 1.08
N PHE A 50 30.37 -10.92 1.65
CA PHE A 50 30.00 -11.84 2.75
C PHE A 50 29.75 -11.09 4.06
N LEU A 51 30.51 -10.05 4.37
CA LEU A 51 30.24 -9.19 5.54
C LEU A 51 28.95 -8.40 5.36
N LEU A 52 28.68 -7.87 4.16
CA LEU A 52 27.43 -7.20 3.83
C LEU A 52 26.25 -8.17 3.93
N ALA A 53 26.36 -9.35 3.30
CA ALA A 53 25.34 -10.39 3.33
C ALA A 53 25.12 -10.92 4.75
N GLY A 54 26.19 -11.14 5.50
CA GLY A 54 26.17 -11.53 6.91
C GLY A 54 25.53 -10.49 7.81
N GLY A 55 25.84 -9.20 7.59
CA GLY A 55 25.20 -8.07 8.27
C GLY A 55 23.71 -7.98 7.96
N ILE A 56 23.31 -8.13 6.69
CA ILE A 56 21.90 -8.18 6.26
C ILE A 56 21.18 -9.40 6.86
N TYR A 57 21.85 -10.56 6.91
CA TYR A 57 21.31 -11.79 7.50
C TYR A 57 21.15 -11.68 9.02
N ALA A 58 22.18 -11.23 9.74
CA ALA A 58 22.13 -10.98 11.18
C ALA A 58 21.06 -9.93 11.51
N TRP A 59 20.96 -8.88 10.69
CA TRP A 59 19.89 -7.88 10.80
C TRP A 59 18.48 -8.46 10.59
N ARG A 60 18.33 -9.44 9.71
CA ARG A 60 17.06 -10.17 9.52
C ARG A 60 16.72 -11.05 10.73
N ARG A 61 17.74 -11.72 11.30
CA ARG A 61 17.57 -12.69 12.38
C ARG A 61 17.39 -12.04 13.75
N TRP A 62 18.03 -10.90 14.00
CA TRP A 62 17.91 -10.16 15.26
C TRP A 62 16.65 -9.28 15.31
N ARG A 63 15.51 -9.94 15.49
CA ARG A 63 14.30 -9.30 16.02
C ARG A 63 14.45 -9.20 17.54
N ARG A 64 14.25 -8.01 18.11
CA ARG A 64 14.06 -7.90 19.56
C ARG A 64 12.59 -8.13 19.84
N THR A 65 12.35 -9.25 20.50
CA THR A 65 11.07 -9.58 21.09
C THR A 65 10.96 -8.83 22.41
N ARG A 66 9.93 -8.00 22.56
CA ARG A 66 9.56 -7.40 23.84
C ARG A 66 8.25 -8.02 24.27
N HIS A 67 8.19 -8.47 25.52
CA HIS A 67 6.96 -8.95 26.12
C HIS A 67 6.40 -7.83 26.99
N GLY A 68 5.11 -7.59 26.89
CA GLY A 68 4.44 -6.57 27.68
C GLY A 68 2.95 -6.49 27.36
N ARG A 69 2.22 -5.72 28.15
CA ARG A 69 0.80 -5.44 27.93
C ARG A 69 0.66 -4.45 26.78
N VAL A 70 -0.05 -4.87 25.73
CA VAL A 70 -0.35 -3.98 24.59
C VAL A 70 -1.71 -3.36 24.78
N GLU A 71 -1.77 -2.04 24.66
CA GLU A 71 -3.01 -1.29 24.67
C GLU A 71 -3.10 -0.45 23.41
N ALA A 72 -4.28 -0.41 22.81
CA ALA A 72 -4.59 0.46 21.69
C ALA A 72 -5.57 1.52 22.15
N THR A 73 -5.29 2.77 21.82
CA THR A 73 -6.19 3.90 22.00
C THR A 73 -6.24 4.71 20.70
N ASP A 74 -7.05 5.76 20.66
CA ASP A 74 -7.06 6.69 19.53
C ASP A 74 -5.77 7.52 19.44
N GLU A 75 -4.98 7.63 20.52
CA GLU A 75 -3.65 8.23 20.50
C GLU A 75 -2.59 7.33 19.84
N GLY A 76 -2.76 6.01 19.87
CA GLY A 76 -1.85 5.06 19.22
C GLY A 76 -1.76 3.71 19.90
N LEU A 77 -0.65 3.02 19.62
CA LEU A 77 -0.34 1.71 20.18
C LEU A 77 0.66 1.87 21.33
N PHE A 78 0.33 1.34 22.50
CA PHE A 78 1.12 1.39 23.73
C PHE A 78 1.63 0.00 24.11
N LEU A 79 2.81 -0.05 24.74
CA LEU A 79 3.39 -1.25 25.34
C LEU A 79 3.82 -0.91 26.76
N ASP A 80 3.21 -1.55 27.76
CA ASP A 80 3.42 -1.29 29.19
C ASP A 80 3.27 0.20 29.55
N GLY A 81 2.18 0.81 29.05
CA GLY A 81 1.89 2.24 29.24
C GLY A 81 2.79 3.20 28.46
N ARG A 82 3.77 2.71 27.69
CA ARG A 82 4.65 3.56 26.85
C ARG A 82 4.15 3.59 25.42
N LEU A 83 3.95 4.79 24.87
CA LEU A 83 3.55 4.97 23.47
C LEU A 83 4.61 4.39 22.53
N LEU A 84 4.25 3.31 21.84
CA LEU A 84 5.12 2.60 20.91
C LEU A 84 5.02 3.19 19.51
N VAL A 85 3.80 3.44 19.03
CA VAL A 85 3.53 4.06 17.74
C VAL A 85 2.38 5.06 17.88
N PRO A 86 2.64 6.37 17.72
CA PRO A 86 1.58 7.38 17.65
C PRO A 86 0.61 7.07 16.51
N ARG A 87 -0.70 7.28 16.72
CA ARG A 87 -1.74 7.03 15.71
C ARG A 87 -1.50 7.77 14.41
N ALA A 88 -1.00 9.00 14.48
CA ALA A 88 -0.64 9.83 13.32
C ALA A 88 0.47 9.21 12.45
N HIS A 89 1.27 8.31 13.02
CA HIS A 89 2.35 7.59 12.34
C HIS A 89 1.92 6.21 11.86
N ILE A 90 0.73 5.74 12.19
CA ILE A 90 0.18 4.47 11.68
C ILE A 90 -0.46 4.74 10.32
N ARG A 91 0.05 4.07 9.28
CA ARG A 91 -0.46 4.17 7.91
C ARG A 91 -1.65 3.24 7.69
N HIS A 92 -1.54 2.00 8.16
CA HIS A 92 -2.61 1.01 8.15
C HIS A 92 -2.27 -0.10 9.15
N ALA A 93 -3.28 -0.85 9.57
CA ALA A 93 -3.08 -2.06 10.37
C ALA A 93 -4.04 -3.17 9.91
N HIS A 94 -3.61 -4.42 10.02
CA HIS A 94 -4.45 -5.57 9.72
C HIS A 94 -4.00 -6.80 10.52
N VAL A 95 -4.94 -7.71 10.77
CA VAL A 95 -4.66 -9.01 11.38
C VAL A 95 -4.21 -9.98 10.29
N ARG A 96 -3.14 -10.72 10.55
CA ARG A 96 -2.66 -11.81 9.69
C ARG A 96 -2.09 -12.96 10.51
N ARG A 97 -2.00 -14.15 9.93
CA ARG A 97 -1.31 -15.30 10.57
C ARG A 97 0.18 -15.30 10.21
N ASP A 98 1.06 -15.46 11.20
CA ASP A 98 2.50 -15.60 10.99
C ASP A 98 2.88 -17.03 10.54
N ARG A 99 4.18 -17.32 10.35
CA ARG A 99 4.75 -18.61 9.87
C ARG A 99 4.44 -19.74 10.80
N ASP A 100 4.37 -19.42 12.08
CA ASP A 100 4.09 -20.38 13.12
C ASP A 100 2.57 -20.50 13.36
N GLY A 101 1.75 -19.90 12.48
CA GLY A 101 0.28 -19.90 12.57
C GLY A 101 -0.29 -18.91 13.59
N ALA A 102 0.57 -18.28 14.41
CA ALA A 102 0.16 -17.28 15.39
C ALA A 102 -0.51 -16.07 14.73
N LEU A 103 -1.60 -15.58 15.30
CA LEU A 103 -2.24 -14.35 14.84
C LEU A 103 -1.39 -13.15 15.26
N VAL A 104 -1.20 -12.21 14.33
CA VAL A 104 -0.39 -11.02 14.52
C VAL A 104 -1.14 -9.83 13.93
N LEU A 105 -1.31 -8.78 14.74
CA LEU A 105 -1.69 -7.47 14.28
C LEU A 105 -0.45 -6.78 13.68
N HIS A 106 -0.44 -6.66 12.36
CA HIS A 106 0.59 -5.95 11.61
C HIS A 106 0.24 -4.46 11.54
N VAL A 107 1.07 -3.61 12.13
CA VAL A 107 0.89 -2.15 12.15
C VAL A 107 1.95 -1.49 11.28
N ALA A 108 1.57 -1.09 10.07
CA ALA A 108 2.45 -0.41 9.14
C ALA A 108 2.56 1.09 9.48
N ARG A 109 3.77 1.62 9.45
CA ARG A 109 4.04 3.03 9.75
C ARG A 109 4.13 3.88 8.48
N ARG A 110 3.78 5.17 8.59
CA ARG A 110 3.86 6.16 7.51
C ARG A 110 5.32 6.46 7.14
N ASP A 111 6.22 6.48 8.13
CA ASP A 111 7.65 6.70 7.92
C ASP A 111 8.32 5.49 7.28
N ALA A 112 8.81 5.63 6.05
CA ALA A 112 9.49 4.55 5.33
C ALA A 112 10.73 4.00 6.09
N LEU A 113 11.38 4.85 6.89
CA LEU A 113 12.56 4.51 7.69
C LEU A 113 12.21 3.65 8.91
N VAL A 114 11.02 3.82 9.48
CA VAL A 114 10.61 3.07 10.66
C VAL A 114 9.86 1.81 10.22
N ARG A 115 10.18 0.68 10.83
CA ARG A 115 9.59 -0.60 10.44
C ARG A 115 8.20 -0.76 11.06
N ALA A 116 7.37 -1.53 10.37
CA ALA A 116 6.10 -1.99 10.91
C ALA A 116 6.30 -2.73 12.23
N VAL A 117 5.29 -2.65 13.08
CA VAL A 117 5.24 -3.34 14.37
C VAL A 117 4.33 -4.54 14.21
N ASP A 118 4.84 -5.71 14.53
CA ASP A 118 4.08 -6.95 14.60
C ASP A 118 3.73 -7.22 16.07
N VAL A 119 2.44 -7.27 16.38
CA VAL A 119 1.89 -7.51 17.73
C VAL A 119 1.21 -8.87 17.73
N ALA A 120 1.72 -9.85 18.48
CA ALA A 120 1.05 -11.14 18.60
C ALA A 120 -0.30 -11.00 19.31
N ILE A 121 -1.35 -11.59 18.78
CA ILE A 121 -2.71 -11.56 19.37
C ILE A 121 -3.20 -12.99 19.53
N ALA A 122 -4.06 -13.23 20.52
CA ALA A 122 -4.54 -14.57 20.82
C ALA A 122 -5.70 -14.96 19.89
N THR A 123 -6.59 -14.03 19.57
CA THR A 123 -7.80 -14.26 18.79
C THR A 123 -8.02 -13.17 17.74
N GLU A 124 -8.82 -13.48 16.72
CA GLU A 124 -9.22 -12.51 15.70
C GLU A 124 -10.09 -11.39 16.31
N GLU A 125 -10.90 -11.71 17.31
CA GLU A 125 -11.70 -10.74 18.09
C GLU A 125 -10.83 -9.72 18.83
N GLU A 126 -9.73 -10.16 19.45
CA GLU A 126 -8.77 -9.26 20.10
C GLU A 126 -8.13 -8.33 19.07
N GLY A 127 -7.75 -8.86 17.91
CA GLY A 127 -7.24 -8.07 16.79
C GLY A 127 -8.24 -7.04 16.29
N ALA A 128 -9.51 -7.42 16.15
CA ALA A 128 -10.60 -6.52 15.78
C ALA A 128 -10.79 -5.41 16.83
N ALA A 129 -10.81 -5.75 18.11
CA ALA A 129 -10.93 -4.78 19.19
C ALA A 129 -9.76 -3.77 19.20
N LEU A 130 -8.53 -4.23 18.98
CA LEU A 130 -7.36 -3.35 18.85
C LEU A 130 -7.48 -2.44 17.61
N LEU A 131 -7.94 -2.96 16.48
CA LEU A 131 -8.18 -2.16 15.27
C LEU A 131 -9.27 -1.11 15.49
N THR A 132 -10.38 -1.48 16.14
CA THR A 132 -11.46 -0.55 16.49
C THR A 132 -10.96 0.55 17.43
N ALA A 133 -10.18 0.20 18.45
CA ALA A 133 -9.60 1.17 19.38
C ALA A 133 -8.61 2.12 18.69
N LEU A 134 -7.81 1.63 17.74
CA LEU A 134 -6.96 2.46 16.88
C LEU A 134 -7.75 3.27 15.85
N ARG A 135 -9.08 3.11 15.73
CA ARG A 135 -9.88 3.65 14.61
C ARG A 135 -9.30 3.25 13.25
N LEU A 136 -8.91 1.98 13.15
CA LEU A 136 -8.36 1.32 11.95
C LEU A 136 -9.19 0.10 11.56
N ASP A 137 -10.43 0.00 12.04
CA ASP A 137 -11.40 -1.02 11.68
C ASP A 137 -11.45 -1.20 10.15
N PRO A 138 -11.47 -2.45 9.63
CA PRO A 138 -11.69 -2.73 8.22
C PRO A 138 -12.78 -1.89 7.54
N ALA A 139 -13.86 -1.55 8.28
CA ALA A 139 -14.97 -0.74 7.77
C ALA A 139 -14.65 0.74 7.62
N ARG A 140 -13.70 1.25 8.40
CA ARG A 140 -13.41 2.70 8.51
C ARG A 140 -12.01 3.09 8.07
N SER A 141 -11.16 2.12 7.75
CA SER A 141 -9.78 2.37 7.35
C SER A 141 -9.55 2.03 5.89
N ARG A 142 -8.76 2.86 5.22
CA ARG A 142 -8.12 2.48 3.96
C ARG A 142 -6.90 1.60 4.24
N SER A 143 -6.77 0.47 3.54
CA SER A 143 -5.55 -0.33 3.54
C SER A 143 -4.74 -0.07 2.29
N GLU A 144 -3.44 0.16 2.43
CA GLU A 144 -2.55 0.47 1.32
C GLU A 144 -1.48 -0.59 1.16
N TYR A 145 -1.44 -1.21 -0.01
CA TYR A 145 -0.49 -2.24 -0.37
C TYR A 145 0.43 -1.74 -1.49
N GLU A 146 1.72 -2.02 -1.38
CA GLU A 146 2.69 -1.73 -2.44
C GLU A 146 2.90 -2.97 -3.29
N MET A 147 2.57 -2.89 -4.57
CA MET A 147 2.64 -3.97 -5.53
C MET A 147 3.41 -3.52 -6.78
N THR A 148 3.68 -4.46 -7.66
CA THR A 148 4.28 -4.24 -8.98
C THR A 148 3.36 -4.77 -10.04
N HIS A 149 3.38 -4.15 -11.21
CA HIS A 149 2.56 -4.61 -12.31
C HIS A 149 3.17 -5.86 -12.98
N GLY A 150 2.31 -6.80 -13.37
CA GLY A 150 2.71 -8.04 -14.05
C GLY A 150 2.95 -9.20 -13.08
N SER A 151 3.28 -10.38 -13.64
CA SER A 151 3.57 -11.59 -12.87
C SER A 151 5.06 -11.74 -12.59
N LEU A 152 5.39 -12.42 -11.48
CA LEU A 152 6.78 -12.78 -11.16
C LEU A 152 7.46 -13.54 -12.31
N ARG A 153 6.71 -14.37 -13.05
CA ARG A 153 7.22 -15.10 -14.21
C ARG A 153 7.76 -14.17 -15.29
N ARG A 154 7.09 -13.05 -15.56
CA ARG A 154 7.55 -12.09 -16.56
C ARG A 154 8.82 -11.39 -16.10
N PHE A 155 8.91 -11.08 -14.81
CA PHE A 155 10.12 -10.55 -14.19
C PHE A 155 11.27 -11.55 -14.31
N VAL A 156 11.09 -12.79 -13.84
CA VAL A 156 12.11 -13.85 -13.90
C VAL A 156 12.52 -14.15 -15.35
N ALA A 157 11.59 -14.15 -16.31
CA ALA A 157 11.92 -14.35 -17.72
C ALA A 157 12.81 -13.22 -18.27
N ILE A 158 12.50 -11.95 -17.95
CA ILE A 158 13.30 -10.80 -18.40
C ILE A 158 14.68 -10.82 -17.74
N PHE A 159 14.76 -11.06 -16.43
CA PHE A 159 16.04 -11.10 -15.71
C PHE A 159 16.88 -12.33 -16.04
N GLY A 160 16.24 -13.51 -16.09
CA GLY A 160 16.88 -14.74 -16.49
C GLY A 160 17.42 -14.64 -17.91
N GLY A 161 16.65 -14.05 -18.84
CA GLY A 161 17.10 -13.77 -20.20
C GLY A 161 18.29 -12.79 -20.23
N ALA A 162 18.19 -11.64 -19.56
CA ALA A 162 19.28 -10.66 -19.52
C ALA A 162 20.56 -11.24 -18.87
N TYR A 163 20.42 -12.00 -17.80
CA TYR A 163 21.52 -12.66 -17.11
C TYR A 163 22.15 -13.78 -17.95
N ALA A 164 21.33 -14.59 -18.64
CA ALA A 164 21.81 -15.62 -19.56
C ALA A 164 22.54 -15.01 -20.76
N THR A 165 21.99 -13.95 -21.37
CA THR A 165 22.66 -13.18 -22.42
C THR A 165 23.98 -12.61 -21.92
N TRP A 166 24.02 -12.10 -20.68
CA TRP A 166 25.25 -11.61 -20.08
C TRP A 166 26.30 -12.72 -19.86
N ILE A 167 25.90 -13.90 -19.36
CA ILE A 167 26.79 -15.06 -19.27
C ILE A 167 27.31 -15.46 -20.65
N ALA A 168 26.46 -15.44 -21.68
CA ALA A 168 26.86 -15.75 -23.04
C ALA A 168 27.89 -14.73 -23.58
N ILE A 169 27.66 -13.43 -23.35
CA ILE A 169 28.64 -12.37 -23.70
C ILE A 169 29.95 -12.62 -22.97
N MET A 170 29.91 -12.99 -21.68
CA MET A 170 31.11 -13.31 -20.90
C MET A 170 31.85 -14.53 -21.42
N ALA A 171 31.13 -15.59 -21.81
CA ALA A 171 31.74 -16.79 -22.37
C ALA A 171 32.39 -16.50 -23.73
N VAL A 172 31.72 -15.72 -24.59
CA VAL A 172 32.26 -15.30 -25.89
C VAL A 172 33.47 -14.38 -25.72
N ALA A 173 33.40 -13.38 -24.83
CA ALA A 173 34.53 -12.51 -24.53
C ALA A 173 35.71 -13.30 -23.98
N GLY A 174 35.48 -14.22 -23.04
CA GLY A 174 36.51 -15.11 -22.52
C GLY A 174 37.14 -15.98 -23.61
N TYR A 175 36.33 -16.55 -24.50
CA TYR A 175 36.80 -17.36 -25.64
C TYR A 175 37.62 -16.54 -26.64
N LEU A 176 37.18 -15.32 -26.97
CA LEU A 176 37.90 -14.42 -27.88
C LEU A 176 39.20 -13.87 -27.26
N LEU A 177 39.25 -13.72 -25.94
CA LEU A 177 40.44 -13.26 -25.22
C LEU A 177 41.42 -14.42 -24.92
N PHE A 178 40.96 -15.67 -24.93
CA PHE A 178 41.78 -16.86 -24.71
C PHE A 178 43.04 -16.95 -25.61
N PRO A 179 42.99 -16.71 -26.93
CA PRO A 179 44.17 -16.76 -27.80
C PRO A 179 45.20 -15.64 -27.56
N LEU A 180 44.89 -14.60 -26.76
CA LEU A 180 45.87 -13.60 -26.35
C LEU A 180 46.90 -14.16 -25.33
N GLY A 181 46.73 -15.42 -24.93
CA GLY A 181 47.76 -16.25 -24.29
C GLY A 181 47.84 -16.13 -22.76
N PRO A 182 48.53 -17.09 -22.10
CA PRO A 182 48.70 -17.14 -20.64
C PRO A 182 49.48 -15.96 -20.05
N ASN A 183 50.03 -15.09 -20.90
CA ASN A 183 50.77 -13.89 -20.51
C ASN A 183 49.87 -12.68 -20.22
N MET A 184 48.54 -12.80 -20.38
CA MET A 184 47.65 -11.73 -19.95
C MET A 184 47.78 -11.56 -18.42
N PRO A 185 48.26 -10.42 -17.93
CA PRO A 185 48.41 -10.23 -16.50
C PRO A 185 47.03 -10.33 -15.84
N LEU A 186 46.93 -11.13 -14.77
CA LEU A 186 45.69 -11.40 -14.03
C LEU A 186 44.91 -10.11 -13.69
N SER A 187 45.61 -8.99 -13.52
CA SER A 187 45.01 -7.67 -13.28
C SER A 187 44.07 -7.22 -14.39
N ARG A 188 44.35 -7.48 -15.68
CA ARG A 188 43.47 -7.06 -16.78
C ARG A 188 42.19 -7.89 -16.88
N LEU A 189 42.27 -9.18 -16.54
CA LEU A 189 41.06 -10.01 -16.39
C LEU A 189 40.20 -9.47 -15.24
N LEU A 190 40.81 -9.18 -14.09
CA LEU A 190 40.11 -8.58 -12.94
C LEU A 190 39.48 -7.22 -13.26
N GLU A 191 40.17 -6.35 -14.00
CA GLU A 191 39.63 -5.07 -14.47
C GLU A 191 38.39 -5.26 -15.35
N PHE A 192 38.47 -6.18 -16.33
CA PHE A 192 37.34 -6.49 -17.21
C PHE A 192 36.12 -7.01 -16.44
N TYR A 193 36.32 -8.00 -15.57
CA TYR A 193 35.24 -8.53 -14.73
C TYR A 193 34.70 -7.49 -13.74
N GLY A 194 35.56 -6.61 -13.22
CA GLY A 194 35.18 -5.51 -12.35
C GLY A 194 34.25 -4.51 -13.04
N VAL A 195 34.62 -4.03 -14.23
CA VAL A 195 33.78 -3.11 -15.01
C VAL A 195 32.43 -3.74 -15.33
N MET A 196 32.41 -5.02 -15.71
CA MET A 196 31.17 -5.71 -16.02
C MET A 196 30.28 -5.93 -14.79
N ALA A 197 30.84 -6.28 -13.64
CA ALA A 197 30.09 -6.40 -12.39
C ALA A 197 29.45 -5.07 -12.01
N VAL A 198 30.16 -3.95 -12.19
CA VAL A 198 29.62 -2.60 -11.99
C VAL A 198 28.50 -2.30 -12.99
N CYS A 199 28.67 -2.61 -14.27
CA CYS A 199 27.61 -2.45 -15.27
C CYS A 199 26.35 -3.25 -14.92
N CYS A 200 26.48 -4.50 -14.47
CA CYS A 200 25.36 -5.32 -14.00
C CYS A 200 24.67 -4.69 -12.78
N ALA A 201 25.45 -4.23 -11.80
CA ALA A 201 24.91 -3.56 -10.63
C ALA A 201 24.15 -2.27 -11.02
N VAL A 202 24.67 -1.49 -11.95
CA VAL A 202 24.02 -0.28 -12.48
C VAL A 202 22.74 -0.62 -13.23
N ILE A 203 22.73 -1.63 -14.11
CA ILE A 203 21.53 -2.07 -14.84
C ILE A 203 20.47 -2.58 -13.87
N ALA A 204 20.86 -3.40 -12.88
CA ALA A 204 19.96 -3.89 -11.85
C ALA A 204 19.39 -2.74 -11.00
N ALA A 205 20.22 -1.75 -10.64
CA ALA A 205 19.79 -0.56 -9.90
C ALA A 205 18.82 0.31 -10.72
N ILE A 206 19.13 0.57 -12.01
CA ILE A 206 18.26 1.25 -12.97
C ILE A 206 16.92 0.52 -13.04
N TYR A 207 16.92 -0.79 -13.28
CA TYR A 207 15.67 -1.55 -13.39
C TYR A 207 14.86 -1.54 -12.10
N HIS A 208 15.51 -1.72 -10.94
CA HIS A 208 14.84 -1.62 -9.64
C HIS A 208 14.29 -0.20 -9.41
N ARG A 209 14.93 0.83 -9.94
CA ARG A 209 14.47 2.23 -9.85
C ARG A 209 13.31 2.54 -10.79
N PHE A 210 13.26 1.89 -11.95
CA PHE A 210 12.27 2.12 -13.01
C PHE A 210 11.12 1.11 -13.04
N THR A 211 11.14 0.07 -12.21
CA THR A 211 9.99 -0.84 -12.06
C THR A 211 8.79 -0.06 -11.55
N PRO A 212 7.70 0.03 -12.32
CA PRO A 212 6.55 0.84 -11.94
C PRO A 212 5.89 0.20 -10.71
N LYS A 213 5.98 0.91 -9.59
CA LYS A 213 5.24 0.56 -8.38
C LYS A 213 3.77 0.87 -8.59
N VAL A 214 2.94 -0.09 -8.23
CA VAL A 214 1.49 0.04 -8.18
C VAL A 214 1.10 0.11 -6.71
N HIS A 215 0.58 1.25 -6.27
CA HIS A 215 0.00 1.35 -4.94
C HIS A 215 -1.47 0.96 -5.04
N VAL A 216 -1.85 -0.12 -4.38
CA VAL A 216 -3.23 -0.60 -4.29
C VAL A 216 -3.80 -0.08 -2.98
N SER A 217 -4.82 0.75 -3.03
CA SER A 217 -5.56 1.20 -1.85
C SER A 217 -6.93 0.56 -1.87
N VAL A 218 -7.28 -0.17 -0.81
CA VAL A 218 -8.59 -0.78 -0.64
C VAL A 218 -9.32 0.01 0.42
N GLY A 219 -10.38 0.69 -0.01
CA GLY A 219 -11.26 1.48 0.84
C GLY A 219 -12.60 0.80 1.03
N ALA A 220 -13.50 1.55 1.66
CA ALA A 220 -14.86 1.10 1.92
C ALA A 220 -15.69 1.04 0.62
N ASP A 221 -15.41 1.92 -0.34
CA ASP A 221 -16.12 2.15 -1.61
C ASP A 221 -15.52 1.43 -2.84
N GLY A 222 -14.26 1.02 -2.78
CA GLY A 222 -13.63 0.30 -3.89
C GLY A 222 -12.13 0.12 -3.78
N VAL A 223 -11.53 -0.21 -4.93
CA VAL A 223 -10.10 -0.46 -5.09
C VAL A 223 -9.48 0.61 -5.95
N ARG A 224 -8.58 1.41 -5.37
CA ARG A 224 -7.78 2.40 -6.10
C ARG A 224 -6.42 1.82 -6.47
N LEU A 225 -6.08 1.88 -7.75
CA LEU A 225 -4.77 1.52 -8.29
C LEU A 225 -4.04 2.78 -8.73
N ARG A 226 -2.92 3.10 -8.06
CA ARG A 226 -2.04 4.20 -8.47
C ARG A 226 -0.77 3.65 -9.09
N ARG A 227 -0.62 3.84 -10.40
CA ARG A 227 0.57 3.48 -11.17
C ARG A 227 1.27 4.74 -11.67
N ASN A 228 2.42 5.06 -11.06
CA ASN A 228 3.13 6.32 -11.32
C ASN A 228 2.17 7.53 -11.25
N ARG A 229 2.00 8.28 -12.35
CA ARG A 229 1.09 9.44 -12.47
C ARG A 229 -0.37 9.06 -12.80
N ARG A 230 -0.65 7.82 -13.17
CA ARG A 230 -2.00 7.36 -13.50
C ARG A 230 -2.66 6.78 -12.25
N VAL A 231 -3.87 7.25 -11.95
CA VAL A 231 -4.74 6.74 -10.90
C VAL A 231 -5.96 6.14 -11.59
N THR A 232 -6.32 4.92 -11.23
CA THR A 232 -7.59 4.30 -11.65
C THR A 232 -8.33 3.85 -10.40
N PHE A 233 -9.63 4.11 -10.35
CA PHE A 233 -10.49 3.67 -9.27
C PHE A 233 -11.49 2.65 -9.82
N HIS A 234 -11.66 1.54 -9.10
CA HIS A 234 -12.60 0.48 -9.45
C HIS A 234 -13.59 0.34 -8.29
N PRO A 235 -14.83 0.84 -8.42
CA PRO A 235 -15.85 0.67 -7.39
C PRO A 235 -16.18 -0.81 -7.25
N TYR A 236 -16.57 -1.28 -6.06
CA TYR A 236 -16.89 -2.69 -5.85
C TYR A 236 -18.03 -3.19 -6.77
N SER A 237 -18.93 -2.30 -7.18
CA SER A 237 -19.96 -2.59 -8.17
C SER A 237 -19.40 -3.02 -9.54
N SER A 238 -18.17 -2.63 -9.89
CA SER A 238 -17.45 -3.03 -11.12
C SER A 238 -16.58 -4.28 -10.94
N VAL A 239 -16.30 -4.68 -9.71
CA VAL A 239 -15.44 -5.82 -9.39
C VAL A 239 -16.29 -7.09 -9.32
N ALA A 240 -15.92 -8.13 -10.06
CA ALA A 240 -16.59 -9.42 -10.02
C ALA A 240 -16.01 -10.34 -8.93
N SER A 241 -14.68 -10.45 -8.89
CA SER A 241 -13.97 -11.26 -7.89
C SER A 241 -12.51 -10.82 -7.75
N ALA A 242 -11.86 -11.23 -6.66
CA ALA A 242 -10.42 -11.09 -6.48
C ALA A 242 -9.85 -12.46 -6.10
N LYS A 243 -8.69 -12.83 -6.64
CA LYS A 243 -8.04 -14.13 -6.38
C LYS A 243 -6.55 -13.96 -6.18
N THR A 244 -5.95 -14.85 -5.39
CA THR A 244 -4.50 -14.95 -5.21
C THR A 244 -3.95 -16.19 -5.91
N THR A 245 -2.84 -16.05 -6.63
CA THR A 245 -2.01 -17.17 -7.11
C THR A 245 -0.60 -16.99 -6.54
N GLY A 246 -0.36 -17.53 -5.35
CA GLY A 246 0.86 -17.27 -4.57
C GLY A 246 0.97 -15.79 -4.21
N THR A 247 1.99 -15.12 -4.70
CA THR A 247 2.22 -13.67 -4.49
C THR A 247 1.51 -12.76 -5.50
N ASP A 248 0.90 -13.35 -6.54
CA ASP A 248 0.17 -12.62 -7.56
C ASP A 248 -1.28 -12.46 -7.11
N VAL A 249 -1.83 -11.25 -7.26
CA VAL A 249 -3.23 -10.95 -7.03
C VAL A 249 -3.86 -10.56 -8.36
N GLU A 250 -5.01 -11.16 -8.63
CA GLU A 250 -5.80 -10.93 -9.84
C GLU A 250 -7.16 -10.38 -9.44
N LEU A 251 -7.48 -9.19 -9.94
CA LEU A 251 -8.78 -8.55 -9.80
C LEU A 251 -9.55 -8.74 -11.11
N THR A 252 -10.63 -9.51 -11.09
CA THR A 252 -11.52 -9.69 -12.24
C THR A 252 -12.67 -8.71 -12.14
N LEU A 253 -12.82 -7.85 -13.15
CA LEU A 253 -13.95 -6.93 -13.28
C LEU A 253 -15.15 -7.62 -13.92
N LYS A 254 -16.35 -7.03 -13.76
CA LYS A 254 -17.59 -7.57 -14.33
C LYS A 254 -17.65 -7.54 -15.86
N ASP A 255 -16.82 -6.70 -16.49
CA ASP A 255 -16.65 -6.65 -17.95
C ASP A 255 -15.72 -7.75 -18.49
N GLY A 256 -15.21 -8.63 -17.62
CA GLY A 256 -14.26 -9.70 -17.96
C GLY A 256 -12.79 -9.26 -17.95
N THR A 257 -12.49 -7.98 -17.74
CA THR A 257 -11.12 -7.49 -17.64
C THR A 257 -10.44 -8.04 -16.40
N ALA A 258 -9.30 -8.71 -16.58
CA ALA A 258 -8.45 -9.18 -15.49
C ALA A 258 -7.27 -8.22 -15.27
N ILE A 259 -7.16 -7.67 -14.06
CA ILE A 259 -6.07 -6.81 -13.63
C ILE A 259 -5.17 -7.60 -12.69
N ALA A 260 -4.00 -8.01 -13.18
CA ALA A 260 -3.01 -8.74 -12.38
C ALA A 260 -1.92 -7.80 -11.82
N PHE A 261 -1.61 -7.97 -10.54
CA PHE A 261 -0.53 -7.29 -9.86
C PHE A 261 0.20 -8.24 -8.91
N HIS A 262 1.52 -8.10 -8.83
CA HIS A 262 2.41 -8.94 -8.03
C HIS A 262 2.89 -8.17 -6.81
N HIS A 263 2.83 -8.77 -5.62
CA HIS A 263 3.35 -8.11 -4.44
C HIS A 263 4.89 -8.20 -4.37
N GLN A 264 5.58 -7.11 -4.68
CA GLN A 264 7.05 -7.07 -4.73
C GLN A 264 7.72 -7.19 -3.34
N GLY A 265 6.94 -7.14 -2.25
CA GLY A 265 7.43 -6.88 -0.90
C GLY A 265 8.02 -5.48 -0.84
N GLY A 266 7.28 -4.52 -0.27
CA GLY A 266 7.59 -3.08 -0.38
C GLY A 266 9.02 -2.73 -0.02
N GLY A 267 9.92 -2.62 -1.02
CA GLY A 267 11.33 -2.19 -0.96
C GLY A 267 12.24 -2.87 0.09
N LYS A 268 11.69 -3.79 0.88
CA LYS A 268 12.34 -4.41 2.03
C LYS A 268 12.38 -5.89 1.71
N LEU A 269 13.51 -6.52 2.03
CA LEU A 269 13.76 -7.96 1.98
C LEU A 269 12.78 -8.74 2.90
N GLY A 270 11.48 -8.64 2.67
CA GLY A 270 10.46 -9.54 3.18
C GLY A 270 10.68 -10.93 2.61
N THR A 271 10.24 -11.93 3.33
CA THR A 271 10.33 -13.31 2.86
C THR A 271 9.21 -13.60 1.86
N LEU A 272 9.35 -14.62 1.01
CA LEU A 272 8.30 -14.99 0.05
C LEU A 272 6.96 -15.24 0.75
N SER A 273 6.97 -15.87 1.94
CA SER A 273 5.77 -16.09 2.74
C SER A 273 5.11 -14.81 3.26
N ASP A 274 5.91 -13.79 3.61
CA ASP A 274 5.33 -12.50 4.05
C ASP A 274 4.54 -11.89 2.89
N ARG A 275 5.07 -12.06 1.67
CA ARG A 275 4.45 -11.48 0.48
C ARG A 275 3.13 -12.16 0.11
N GLU A 276 3.12 -13.48 0.17
CA GLU A 276 1.94 -14.29 -0.08
C GLU A 276 0.82 -13.95 0.91
N ARG A 277 1.17 -13.72 2.18
CA ARG A 277 0.18 -13.28 3.19
C ARG A 277 -0.38 -11.90 2.93
N ASP A 278 0.46 -10.94 2.57
CA ASP A 278 -0.01 -9.59 2.27
C ASP A 278 -0.93 -9.61 1.03
N ALA A 279 -0.66 -10.49 0.06
CA ALA A 279 -1.55 -10.76 -1.07
C ALA A 279 -2.88 -11.39 -0.64
N HIS A 280 -2.85 -12.41 0.23
CA HIS A 280 -4.07 -13.02 0.78
C HIS A 280 -4.89 -12.05 1.62
N ALA A 281 -4.24 -11.24 2.47
CA ALA A 281 -4.91 -10.23 3.28
C ALA A 281 -5.58 -9.15 2.41
N LEU A 282 -4.93 -8.77 1.30
CA LEU A 282 -5.55 -7.89 0.31
C LEU A 282 -6.81 -8.51 -0.29
N VAL A 283 -6.73 -9.76 -0.79
CA VAL A 283 -7.87 -10.42 -1.44
C VAL A 283 -9.01 -10.69 -0.46
N ALA A 284 -8.71 -11.21 0.73
CA ALA A 284 -9.70 -11.44 1.77
C ALA A 284 -10.47 -10.15 2.10
N ARG A 285 -9.78 -9.00 2.18
CA ARG A 285 -10.42 -7.70 2.42
C ARG A 285 -11.33 -7.28 1.26
N ILE A 286 -10.92 -7.52 0.02
CA ILE A 286 -11.75 -7.21 -1.16
C ILE A 286 -12.99 -8.12 -1.19
N GLU A 287 -12.82 -9.42 -0.92
CA GLU A 287 -13.92 -10.39 -0.91
C GLU A 287 -14.93 -10.13 0.22
N GLU A 288 -14.45 -9.80 1.42
CA GLU A 288 -15.29 -9.38 2.55
C GLU A 288 -16.17 -8.18 2.17
N ARG A 289 -15.58 -7.17 1.50
CA ARG A 289 -16.33 -5.98 1.06
C ARG A 289 -17.34 -6.30 -0.04
N LEU A 290 -16.97 -7.16 -0.98
CA LEU A 290 -17.89 -7.64 -2.02
C LEU A 290 -19.04 -8.44 -1.41
N ALA A 291 -18.80 -9.24 -0.38
CA ALA A 291 -19.83 -10.00 0.33
C ALA A 291 -20.78 -9.05 1.07
N ALA A 292 -20.26 -8.07 1.80
CA ALA A 292 -21.06 -7.05 2.48
C ALA A 292 -21.96 -6.28 1.50
N GLN A 293 -21.39 -5.81 0.37
CA GLN A 293 -22.15 -5.11 -0.65
C GLN A 293 -23.27 -5.96 -1.28
N ARG A 294 -23.10 -7.29 -1.37
CA ARG A 294 -24.15 -8.19 -1.89
C ARG A 294 -25.25 -8.46 -0.87
N ALA A 295 -24.92 -8.38 0.42
CA ALA A 295 -25.86 -8.65 1.50
C ALA A 295 -26.80 -7.47 1.79
N GLU A 296 -26.36 -6.24 1.50
CA GLU A 296 -27.14 -5.03 1.74
C GLU A 296 -27.93 -4.62 0.48
N PRO A 297 -29.28 -4.65 0.51
CA PRO A 297 -30.09 -4.07 -0.55
C PRO A 297 -29.89 -2.55 -0.55
N GLY A 298 -29.41 -2.00 -1.66
CA GLY A 298 -29.21 -0.55 -1.79
C GLY A 298 -30.51 0.20 -1.54
N ALA A 299 -30.47 1.22 -0.67
CA ALA A 299 -31.58 2.13 -0.50
C ALA A 299 -31.74 2.98 -1.78
N ASP A 300 -32.98 3.23 -2.22
CA ASP A 300 -33.23 4.16 -3.31
C ASP A 300 -32.88 5.59 -2.85
N THR A 301 -31.66 5.99 -3.17
CA THR A 301 -31.06 7.29 -2.82
C THR A 301 -30.78 8.13 -4.08
N SER A 302 -31.36 7.71 -5.20
CA SER A 302 -31.14 8.28 -6.54
C SER A 302 -31.44 9.78 -6.64
N THR A 303 -32.26 10.32 -5.73
CA THR A 303 -32.57 11.74 -5.62
C THR A 303 -31.36 12.59 -5.21
N LEU A 304 -30.44 12.02 -4.42
CA LEU A 304 -29.21 12.68 -3.96
C LEU A 304 -28.10 12.67 -5.02
N ALA A 305 -28.15 11.76 -5.99
CA ALA A 305 -27.17 11.63 -7.06
C ALA A 305 -27.17 12.86 -7.98
N ARG A 306 -26.01 13.33 -8.46
CA ARG A 306 -25.93 14.49 -9.37
C ARG A 306 -26.75 14.29 -10.66
N ASN A 307 -26.83 13.06 -11.19
CA ASN A 307 -27.63 12.70 -12.38
C ASN A 307 -27.41 13.61 -13.60
N GLY A 308 -26.18 14.09 -13.80
CA GLY A 308 -25.82 14.96 -14.91
C GLY A 308 -26.20 16.44 -14.76
N ARG A 309 -26.84 16.82 -13.64
CA ARG A 309 -27.14 18.22 -13.30
C ARG A 309 -25.86 19.06 -13.21
N ASP A 310 -25.99 20.37 -13.42
CA ASP A 310 -24.93 21.33 -13.12
C ASP A 310 -24.55 21.27 -11.63
N VAL A 311 -23.27 21.46 -11.28
CA VAL A 311 -22.81 21.32 -9.89
C VAL A 311 -23.48 22.35 -8.98
N ARG A 312 -23.64 23.59 -9.43
CA ARG A 312 -24.19 24.66 -8.59
C ARG A 312 -25.70 24.49 -8.39
N ASP A 313 -26.39 24.01 -9.41
CA ASP A 313 -27.81 23.67 -9.31
C ASP A 313 -28.02 22.49 -8.35
N TRP A 314 -27.22 21.43 -8.52
CA TRP A 314 -27.25 20.26 -7.65
C TRP A 314 -26.88 20.60 -6.19
N LEU A 315 -25.89 21.47 -5.96
CA LEU A 315 -25.54 21.97 -4.62
C LEU A 315 -26.72 22.64 -3.91
N ARG A 316 -27.40 23.56 -4.61
CA ARG A 316 -28.58 24.26 -4.09
C ARG A 316 -29.73 23.30 -3.80
N GLU A 317 -29.98 22.35 -4.69
CA GLU A 317 -31.02 21.35 -4.49
C GLU A 317 -30.68 20.40 -3.33
N ALA A 318 -29.45 19.88 -3.26
CA ALA A 318 -28.99 19.00 -2.20
C ALA A 318 -29.11 19.66 -0.81
N ALA A 319 -28.79 20.96 -0.71
CA ALA A 319 -28.94 21.71 0.53
C ALA A 319 -30.41 21.84 0.99
N THR A 320 -31.37 21.88 0.06
CA THR A 320 -32.81 22.00 0.39
C THR A 320 -33.53 20.67 0.58
N VAL A 321 -32.90 19.52 0.28
CA VAL A 321 -33.51 18.18 0.45
C VAL A 321 -34.07 17.99 1.86
N LYS A 322 -33.40 18.54 2.86
CA LYS A 322 -33.80 18.43 4.26
C LYS A 322 -34.97 19.35 4.64
N ASP A 323 -35.03 20.54 4.05
CA ASP A 323 -36.02 21.59 4.38
C ASP A 323 -37.37 21.39 3.67
N SER A 324 -37.49 20.35 2.84
CA SER A 324 -38.67 20.05 2.04
C SER A 324 -39.93 19.64 2.84
N VAL A 325 -39.94 19.87 4.15
CA VAL A 325 -41.06 19.70 5.11
C VAL A 325 -42.37 20.38 4.64
N ALA A 326 -42.32 21.30 3.68
CA ALA A 326 -43.50 22.02 3.16
C ALA A 326 -44.10 21.47 1.85
N SER A 327 -43.48 20.50 1.15
CA SER A 327 -44.03 19.95 -0.09
C SER A 327 -44.65 18.58 0.14
N PHE A 328 -45.98 18.50 0.08
CA PHE A 328 -46.78 17.26 0.23
C PHE A 328 -46.38 16.08 -0.71
N ARG A 329 -45.44 16.28 -1.64
CA ARG A 329 -44.98 15.28 -2.60
C ARG A 329 -43.52 14.84 -2.42
N THR A 330 -42.78 15.44 -1.50
CA THR A 330 -41.35 15.13 -1.31
C THR A 330 -41.11 14.82 0.16
N ASN A 331 -40.86 13.56 0.47
CA ASN A 331 -40.49 13.17 1.83
C ASN A 331 -39.09 13.71 2.13
N ALA A 332 -39.00 14.70 3.03
CA ALA A 332 -37.74 15.14 3.58
C ALA A 332 -37.00 13.96 4.22
N LEU A 333 -35.74 13.76 3.85
CA LEU A 333 -34.92 12.69 4.41
C LEU A 333 -34.48 13.07 5.83
N PRO A 334 -34.77 12.24 6.86
CA PRO A 334 -34.26 12.47 8.20
C PRO A 334 -32.73 12.52 8.21
N ALA A 335 -32.15 13.33 9.10
CA ALA A 335 -30.69 13.48 9.20
C ALA A 335 -29.95 12.14 9.35
N GLU A 336 -30.52 11.19 10.11
CA GLU A 336 -29.90 9.87 10.30
C GLU A 336 -29.96 9.01 9.03
N GLN A 337 -30.95 9.22 8.16
CA GLN A 337 -30.99 8.56 6.85
C GLN A 337 -29.90 9.13 5.94
N LEU A 338 -29.67 10.46 5.95
CA LEU A 338 -28.55 11.08 5.23
C LEU A 338 -27.20 10.55 5.72
N TRP A 339 -27.03 10.39 7.04
CA TRP A 339 -25.83 9.75 7.60
C TRP A 339 -25.64 8.32 7.12
N ARG A 340 -26.72 7.52 7.05
CA ARG A 340 -26.66 6.19 6.44
C ARG A 340 -26.18 6.27 5.01
N VAL A 341 -26.65 7.22 4.19
CA VAL A 341 -26.16 7.37 2.80
C VAL A 341 -24.68 7.76 2.76
N VAL A 342 -24.22 8.69 3.60
CA VAL A 342 -22.80 9.08 3.67
C VAL A 342 -21.90 7.89 4.01
N GLU A 343 -22.36 7.03 4.91
CA GLU A 343 -21.63 5.85 5.40
C GLU A 343 -21.86 4.60 4.52
N ASP A 344 -22.92 4.59 3.71
CA ASP A 344 -23.25 3.52 2.78
C ASP A 344 -22.23 3.49 1.64
N THR A 345 -21.41 2.45 1.66
CA THR A 345 -20.35 2.23 0.66
C THR A 345 -20.87 1.76 -0.69
N THR A 346 -22.14 1.34 -0.74
CA THR A 346 -22.81 0.89 -1.95
C THR A 346 -23.45 2.04 -2.70
N ALA A 347 -23.75 3.15 -2.01
CA ALA A 347 -24.19 4.39 -2.62
C ALA A 347 -23.13 4.98 -3.54
N SER A 348 -23.56 5.56 -4.65
CA SER A 348 -22.67 6.22 -5.60
C SER A 348 -21.94 7.39 -4.93
N ALA A 349 -20.75 7.71 -5.43
CA ALA A 349 -19.96 8.79 -4.86
C ALA A 349 -20.72 10.13 -4.85
N THR A 350 -21.52 10.40 -5.87
CA THR A 350 -22.36 11.60 -5.91
C THR A 350 -23.51 11.56 -4.89
N GLU A 351 -24.14 10.41 -4.63
CA GLU A 351 -25.17 10.31 -3.58
C GLU A 351 -24.60 10.58 -2.19
N ARG A 352 -23.43 10.01 -1.90
CA ARG A 352 -22.71 10.22 -0.63
C ARG A 352 -22.32 11.67 -0.44
N ALA A 353 -21.81 12.32 -1.49
CA ALA A 353 -21.49 13.74 -1.47
C ALA A 353 -22.76 14.61 -1.29
N GLY A 354 -23.84 14.28 -2.01
CA GLY A 354 -25.15 14.95 -1.88
C GLY A 354 -25.73 14.85 -0.46
N ALA A 355 -25.62 13.67 0.16
CA ALA A 355 -26.04 13.46 1.54
C ALA A 355 -25.21 14.29 2.53
N ALA A 356 -23.89 14.35 2.34
CA ALA A 356 -23.00 15.16 3.18
C ALA A 356 -23.33 16.66 3.04
N LEU A 357 -23.60 17.13 1.82
CA LEU A 357 -24.03 18.50 1.55
C LEU A 357 -25.33 18.86 2.28
N ALA A 358 -26.32 17.98 2.22
CA ALA A 358 -27.59 18.16 2.93
C ALA A 358 -27.42 18.24 4.45
N LEU A 359 -26.34 17.65 5.00
CA LEU A 359 -26.01 17.70 6.43
C LEU A 359 -25.23 18.95 6.84
N ARG A 360 -24.61 19.67 5.89
CA ARG A 360 -23.59 20.72 6.13
C ARG A 360 -24.00 21.77 7.18
N HIS A 361 -25.24 22.23 7.14
CA HIS A 361 -25.71 23.31 8.03
C HIS A 361 -25.93 22.89 9.49
N GLU A 362 -25.95 21.59 9.78
CA GLU A 362 -26.15 21.04 11.12
C GLU A 362 -24.94 20.27 11.65
N LEU A 363 -23.78 20.40 10.99
CA LEU A 363 -22.56 19.75 11.45
C LEU A 363 -21.99 20.47 12.68
N ASP A 364 -22.19 19.86 13.84
CA ASP A 364 -21.39 20.12 15.04
C ASP A 364 -19.99 19.49 14.93
N GLU A 365 -19.13 19.69 15.92
CA GLU A 365 -17.75 19.16 15.85
C GLU A 365 -17.70 17.62 15.84
N GLY A 366 -18.66 16.96 16.50
CA GLY A 366 -18.76 15.49 16.49
C GLY A 366 -19.15 14.96 15.11
N ALA A 367 -20.11 15.61 14.46
CA ALA A 367 -20.56 15.34 13.11
C ALA A 367 -19.45 15.60 12.08
N ARG A 368 -18.68 16.69 12.22
CA ARG A 368 -17.48 16.91 11.37
C ARG A 368 -16.44 15.82 11.56
N ALA A 369 -16.18 15.41 12.80
CA ALA A 369 -15.27 14.30 13.07
C ALA A 369 -15.77 12.98 12.45
N ARG A 370 -17.08 12.70 12.51
CA ARG A 370 -17.71 11.53 11.84
C ARG A 370 -17.53 11.60 10.32
N LEU A 371 -17.70 12.78 9.72
CA LEU A 371 -17.52 12.98 8.28
C LEU A 371 -16.06 12.79 7.84
N ARG A 372 -15.09 13.29 8.63
CA ARG A 372 -13.65 13.06 8.39
C ARG A 372 -13.30 11.58 8.44
N VAL A 373 -13.89 10.82 9.37
CA VAL A 373 -13.73 9.36 9.42
C VAL A 373 -14.30 8.67 8.18
N ALA A 374 -15.49 9.09 7.72
CA ALA A 374 -16.08 8.58 6.48
C ALA A 374 -15.20 8.90 5.26
N ALA A 375 -14.61 10.10 5.21
CA ALA A 375 -13.69 10.52 4.16
C ALA A 375 -12.39 9.67 4.17
N ASP A 376 -11.80 9.43 5.33
CA ASP A 376 -10.59 8.62 5.50
C ASP A 376 -10.79 7.15 5.06
N ALA A 377 -12.02 6.64 5.17
CA ALA A 377 -12.39 5.31 4.73
C ALA A 377 -12.50 5.18 3.20
N CYS A 378 -12.66 6.30 2.46
CA CYS A 378 -12.82 6.31 1.01
C CYS A 378 -11.49 6.05 0.27
N ALA A 379 -11.55 5.15 -0.71
CA ALA A 379 -10.52 4.96 -1.71
C ALA A 379 -10.72 5.90 -2.92
N ALA A 380 -11.94 6.36 -3.22
CA ALA A 380 -12.19 7.35 -4.27
C ALA A 380 -11.60 8.72 -3.85
N PRO A 381 -10.60 9.25 -4.60
CA PRO A 381 -9.86 10.43 -4.17
C PRO A 381 -10.72 11.70 -4.16
N HIS A 382 -11.54 11.93 -5.19
CA HIS A 382 -12.37 13.12 -5.30
C HIS A 382 -13.52 13.12 -4.30
N LEU A 383 -14.11 11.94 -4.03
CA LEU A 383 -15.14 11.81 -2.99
C LEU A 383 -14.56 12.15 -1.61
N ARG A 384 -13.38 11.62 -1.29
CA ARG A 384 -12.71 11.94 -0.02
C ARG A 384 -12.50 13.44 0.15
N VAL A 385 -12.00 14.11 -0.88
CA VAL A 385 -11.76 15.57 -0.86
C VAL A 385 -13.09 16.33 -0.70
N ALA A 386 -14.16 15.91 -1.37
CA ALA A 386 -15.48 16.54 -1.22
C ALA A 386 -16.02 16.40 0.23
N LEU A 387 -15.92 15.20 0.83
CA LEU A 387 -16.34 14.99 2.22
C LEU A 387 -15.48 15.78 3.22
N GLU A 388 -14.17 15.88 2.99
CA GLU A 388 -13.24 16.72 3.77
C GLU A 388 -13.65 18.20 3.70
N HIS A 389 -13.94 18.74 2.50
CA HIS A 389 -14.38 20.14 2.34
C HIS A 389 -15.71 20.44 3.03
N VAL A 390 -16.67 19.50 2.99
CA VAL A 390 -17.93 19.65 3.74
C VAL A 390 -17.66 19.66 5.25
N ALA A 391 -16.77 18.79 5.74
CA ALA A 391 -16.42 18.70 7.15
C ALA A 391 -15.72 19.96 7.66
N ASP A 392 -14.84 20.55 6.84
CA ASP A 392 -14.06 21.73 7.22
C ASP A 392 -14.79 23.06 6.93
N ALA A 393 -16.07 22.99 6.53
CA ALA A 393 -16.90 24.15 6.18
C ALA A 393 -16.23 25.06 5.13
N ALA A 394 -15.64 24.46 4.10
CA ALA A 394 -15.09 25.18 2.96
C ALA A 394 -16.16 26.07 2.30
N ASP A 395 -15.71 27.12 1.60
CA ASP A 395 -16.59 27.97 0.81
C ASP A 395 -17.24 27.20 -0.36
N ASP A 396 -18.32 27.75 -0.90
CA ASP A 396 -19.13 27.09 -1.93
C ASP A 396 -18.38 26.90 -3.25
N ASP A 397 -17.38 27.74 -3.54
CA ASP A 397 -16.59 27.65 -4.77
C ASP A 397 -15.58 26.49 -4.70
N GLN A 398 -14.84 26.36 -3.59
CA GLN A 398 -13.95 25.21 -3.35
C GLN A 398 -14.73 23.89 -3.37
N LEU A 399 -15.94 23.90 -2.81
CA LEU A 399 -16.81 22.73 -2.79
C LEU A 399 -17.32 22.40 -4.20
N ALA A 400 -17.73 23.41 -4.98
CA ALA A 400 -18.13 23.21 -6.37
C ALA A 400 -16.98 22.63 -7.21
N ASP A 401 -15.76 23.14 -7.07
CA ASP A 401 -14.57 22.62 -7.77
C ASP A 401 -14.30 21.15 -7.43
N ALA A 402 -14.38 20.78 -6.15
CA ALA A 402 -14.19 19.40 -5.69
C ALA A 402 -15.26 18.45 -6.27
N LEU A 403 -16.51 18.92 -6.35
CA LEU A 403 -17.64 18.15 -6.86
C LEU A 403 -17.68 18.05 -8.38
N GLU A 404 -17.16 19.04 -9.10
CA GLU A 404 -17.00 18.97 -10.55
C GLU A 404 -16.00 17.86 -10.91
N GLN A 405 -14.85 17.83 -10.22
CA GLN A 405 -13.86 16.76 -10.40
C GLN A 405 -14.43 15.36 -10.09
N LEU A 406 -15.31 15.26 -9.09
CA LEU A 406 -16.00 14.01 -8.75
C LEU A 406 -16.95 13.54 -9.86
N GLY A 407 -17.67 14.47 -10.48
CA GLY A 407 -18.55 14.19 -11.61
C GLY A 407 -17.78 13.74 -12.86
N ASP A 408 -16.63 14.36 -13.12
CA ASP A 408 -15.77 14.01 -14.24
C ASP A 408 -15.13 12.62 -14.08
N GLU A 409 -14.72 12.21 -12.88
CA GLU A 409 -14.21 10.85 -12.62
C GLU A 409 -15.28 9.78 -12.91
N SER A 410 -16.53 10.08 -12.55
CA SER A 410 -17.67 9.20 -12.82
C SER A 410 -17.97 9.06 -14.32
N ARG A 411 -17.70 10.11 -15.12
CA ARG A 411 -17.85 10.10 -16.58
C ARG A 411 -16.65 9.50 -17.32
N THR A 412 -15.44 9.72 -16.80
CA THR A 412 -14.16 9.30 -17.40
C THR A 412 -13.73 7.88 -17.03
N THR A 413 -14.62 7.11 -16.42
CA THR A 413 -14.56 5.66 -16.43
C THR A 413 -15.44 5.08 -17.56
N PRO A 414 -15.23 5.40 -18.86
CA PRO A 414 -15.88 4.66 -19.91
C PRO A 414 -15.28 3.25 -19.91
N MET A 415 -16.14 2.24 -20.08
CA MET A 415 -15.76 0.91 -20.58
C MET A 415 -15.06 1.09 -21.92
N ARG A 416 -13.78 1.48 -21.91
CA ARG A 416 -12.96 1.50 -23.11
C ARG A 416 -12.46 0.07 -23.28
N THR A 417 -13.36 -0.80 -23.71
CA THR A 417 -13.05 -2.11 -24.25
C THR A 417 -12.09 -1.90 -25.42
N MET A 418 -10.79 -1.97 -25.14
CA MET A 418 -9.81 -2.24 -26.19
C MET A 418 -10.00 -3.70 -26.58
N SER A 419 -10.97 -3.93 -27.48
CA SER A 419 -11.00 -5.14 -28.30
C SER A 419 -9.62 -5.28 -28.92
N LYS A 420 -8.92 -6.35 -28.56
CA LYS A 420 -7.69 -6.77 -29.22
C LYS A 420 -7.99 -7.52 -30.49
#